data_AF-A0A350D7V3-F1
#
_entry.id   AF-A0A350D7V3-F1
#
_cell.length_a   1.000
_cell.length_b   1.000
_cell.length_c   1.000
_cell.angle_alpha   90.00
_cell.angle_beta   90.00
_cell.angle_gamma   90.00
#
_symmetry.space_group_name_H-M   'P 1'
#
loop_
_entity.id
_entity.type
_entity.pdbx_description
1 polymer ?
#
loop_
_entity_poly.entity_id
_entity_poly.type
_entity_poly.pdbx_seq_one_letter_code
_entity_poly.pdbx_strand_id
1 'polypeptide(L)'
;MGLLDIFNRTKFQKKVVEPSSISIQKEMSDPEDTGVVRGYDRFPSTTTFAVRRYVQLSWEELRRIYIQSSAVRPAVDSIVRQVSLTPWVVVGEDEKKRDEVERFFNNPNRNKERFSELLAKVLKDILIYDAGAIEKVKSLDGKLREIYARDGSTIKPISDEYGLLRGYEQEVYIQAARRKVIFEPDELIYLSLYPSSEGPWG
;
A
#
# COMPACT_ATOMS: atom_id res chain seq x y z
N MET A 1 -6.58 -7.39 -45.54
CA MET A 1 -7.46 -7.88 -44.46
C MET A 1 -6.69 -7.76 -43.16
N GLY A 2 -7.05 -6.77 -42.34
CA GLY A 2 -6.34 -6.41 -41.11
C GLY A 2 -7.22 -6.64 -39.89
N LEU A 3 -6.58 -7.09 -38.81
CA LEU A 3 -7.07 -7.61 -37.53
C LEU A 3 -7.80 -6.58 -36.63
N LEU A 4 -8.63 -5.71 -37.19
CA LEU A 4 -9.30 -4.61 -36.46
C LEU A 4 -10.84 -4.63 -36.53
N ASP A 5 -11.45 -5.68 -37.07
CA ASP A 5 -12.90 -5.72 -37.34
C ASP A 5 -13.70 -6.73 -36.47
N ILE A 6 -13.11 -7.29 -35.42
CA ILE A 6 -13.76 -8.33 -34.59
C ILE A 6 -14.50 -7.76 -33.36
N PHE A 7 -14.16 -6.56 -32.87
CA PHE A 7 -14.68 -6.08 -31.58
C PHE A 7 -15.86 -5.11 -31.64
N ASN A 8 -16.45 -4.86 -32.81
CA ASN A 8 -17.42 -3.76 -32.95
C ASN A 8 -18.87 -4.15 -33.25
N ARG A 9 -19.32 -5.34 -32.83
CA ARG A 9 -20.76 -5.67 -32.78
C ARG A 9 -21.03 -6.59 -31.61
N THR A 10 -21.73 -6.09 -30.59
CA THR A 10 -23.02 -6.64 -30.10
C THR A 10 -23.47 -5.80 -28.89
N LYS A 11 -24.59 -5.09 -29.05
CA LYS A 11 -25.31 -4.46 -27.94
C LYS A 11 -25.88 -5.58 -27.06
N PHE A 12 -25.33 -5.81 -25.87
CA PHE A 12 -25.96 -6.68 -24.88
C PHE A 12 -26.89 -5.86 -23.98
N GLN A 13 -28.20 -6.06 -24.14
CA GLN A 13 -29.20 -5.54 -23.22
C GLN A 13 -29.17 -6.34 -21.91
N LYS A 14 -29.14 -5.61 -20.79
CA LYS A 14 -29.18 -6.13 -19.43
C LYS A 14 -30.56 -6.74 -19.14
N LYS A 15 -30.63 -8.06 -18.92
CA LYS A 15 -31.81 -8.73 -18.35
C LYS A 15 -31.44 -9.22 -16.96
N VAL A 16 -31.89 -8.50 -15.94
CA VAL A 16 -31.78 -8.91 -14.54
C VAL A 16 -32.78 -10.06 -14.34
N VAL A 17 -32.27 -11.21 -13.91
CA VAL A 17 -33.08 -12.37 -13.51
C VAL A 17 -32.74 -12.65 -12.05
N GLU A 18 -33.71 -12.46 -11.16
CA GLU A 18 -33.60 -12.82 -9.74
C GLU A 18 -33.64 -14.35 -9.60
N PRO A 19 -32.75 -14.98 -8.80
CA PRO A 19 -32.81 -16.41 -8.57
C PRO A 19 -33.86 -16.73 -7.50
N SER A 20 -34.93 -17.39 -7.95
CA SER A 20 -35.92 -18.06 -7.12
C SER A 20 -35.30 -19.23 -6.34
N SER A 21 -35.74 -19.39 -5.10
CA SER A 21 -35.34 -20.40 -4.12
C SER A 21 -35.57 -21.84 -4.62
N ILE A 22 -34.53 -22.67 -4.58
CA ILE A 22 -34.64 -24.12 -4.77
C ILE A 22 -34.14 -24.79 -3.48
N SER A 23 -35.05 -25.44 -2.75
CA SER A 23 -34.76 -26.29 -1.60
C SER A 23 -34.72 -27.76 -2.03
N ILE A 24 -33.63 -28.46 -1.71
CA ILE A 24 -33.51 -29.91 -1.91
C ILE A 24 -33.37 -30.54 -0.52
N GLN A 25 -34.40 -31.28 -0.09
CA GLN A 25 -34.34 -32.16 1.07
C GLN A 25 -33.82 -33.53 0.62
N LYS A 26 -32.88 -34.12 1.38
CA LYS A 26 -32.50 -35.53 1.22
C LYS A 26 -32.48 -36.18 2.60
N GLU A 27 -33.30 -37.23 2.73
CA GLU A 27 -33.57 -38.00 3.93
C GLU A 27 -32.34 -38.79 4.43
N MET A 28 -32.26 -38.92 5.76
CA MET A 28 -31.31 -39.75 6.51
C MET A 28 -31.71 -41.22 6.49
N SER A 29 -30.75 -42.12 6.30
CA SER A 29 -30.84 -43.52 6.72
C SER A 29 -29.56 -43.92 7.46
N ASP A 30 -29.74 -44.49 8.66
CA ASP A 30 -28.69 -44.92 9.59
C ASP A 30 -27.90 -46.15 9.08
N PRO A 31 -26.68 -46.36 9.61
CA PRO A 31 -26.24 -47.72 9.86
C PRO A 31 -25.61 -47.92 11.25
N GLU A 32 -26.04 -48.99 11.93
CA GLU A 32 -25.28 -49.61 13.03
C GLU A 32 -24.18 -50.54 12.50
N ASP A 33 -23.04 -50.46 13.19
CA ASP A 33 -22.00 -51.47 13.46
C ASP A 33 -21.04 -51.93 12.33
N THR A 34 -19.75 -51.67 12.53
CA THR A 34 -18.69 -52.71 12.68
C THR A 34 -17.28 -52.09 12.72
N GLY A 35 -16.51 -52.43 13.76
CA GLY A 35 -15.03 -52.45 13.70
C GLY A 35 -14.28 -51.34 14.43
N VAL A 36 -14.40 -51.26 15.77
CA VAL A 36 -13.48 -50.43 16.57
C VAL A 36 -12.13 -51.14 16.71
N VAL A 37 -11.12 -50.66 15.97
CA VAL A 37 -9.71 -50.99 16.23
C VAL A 37 -9.33 -50.39 17.59
N ARG A 38 -8.91 -51.23 18.53
CA ARG A 38 -8.34 -50.82 19.82
C ARG A 38 -7.12 -49.92 19.56
N GLY A 39 -7.19 -48.66 20.00
CA GLY A 39 -6.04 -47.73 19.98
C GLY A 39 -6.35 -46.29 19.54
N TYR A 40 -7.54 -46.00 19.04
CA TYR A 40 -8.01 -44.62 18.88
C TYR A 40 -8.92 -44.25 20.04
N ASP A 41 -8.37 -43.56 21.04
CA ASP A 41 -9.19 -42.78 21.94
C ASP A 41 -10.00 -41.79 21.10
N ARG A 42 -11.30 -41.70 21.38
CA ARG A 42 -12.20 -40.74 20.74
C ARG A 42 -11.72 -39.32 21.05
N PHE A 43 -10.87 -38.77 20.20
CA PHE A 43 -10.74 -37.31 20.13
C PHE A 43 -12.12 -36.78 19.71
N PRO A 44 -12.75 -35.87 20.47
CA PRO A 44 -13.96 -35.23 20.01
C PRO A 44 -13.67 -34.58 18.65
N SER A 45 -14.39 -35.01 17.62
CA SER A 45 -14.23 -34.57 16.24
C SER A 45 -14.60 -33.10 16.01
N THR A 46 -14.75 -32.32 17.06
CA THR A 46 -14.80 -30.85 17.02
C THR A 46 -13.38 -30.26 17.07
N THR A 47 -12.45 -30.85 16.31
CA THR A 47 -11.27 -30.07 15.91
C THR A 47 -11.72 -29.21 14.75
N THR A 48 -12.39 -28.11 15.07
CA THR A 48 -12.51 -26.98 14.16
C THR A 48 -11.08 -26.63 13.80
N PHE A 49 -10.62 -27.03 12.61
CA PHE A 49 -9.38 -26.51 12.07
C PHE A 49 -9.53 -25.00 12.13
N ALA A 50 -8.82 -24.36 13.06
CA ALA A 50 -8.76 -22.92 13.12
C ALA A 50 -8.20 -22.51 11.77
N VAL A 51 -9.07 -22.08 10.86
CA VAL A 51 -8.69 -21.41 9.64
C VAL A 51 -7.81 -20.28 10.14
N ARG A 52 -6.49 -20.41 9.96
CA ARG A 52 -5.55 -19.33 10.24
C ARG A 52 -5.97 -18.21 9.32
N ARG A 53 -6.84 -17.33 9.80
CA ARG A 53 -7.05 -16.05 9.16
C ARG A 53 -5.68 -15.41 9.17
N TYR A 54 -5.18 -15.07 7.98
CA TYR A 54 -4.05 -14.16 7.90
C TYR A 54 -4.49 -12.90 8.65
N VAL A 55 -3.95 -12.70 9.85
CA VAL A 55 -4.19 -11.47 10.60
C VAL A 55 -3.34 -10.43 9.89
N GLN A 56 -4.00 -9.56 9.12
CA GLN A 56 -3.34 -8.35 8.65
C GLN A 56 -2.96 -7.55 9.89
N LEU A 57 -1.66 -7.34 10.08
CA LEU A 57 -1.15 -6.53 11.17
C LEU A 57 -1.54 -5.06 10.90
N SER A 58 -2.00 -4.37 11.93
CA SER A 58 -2.28 -2.93 11.81
C SER A 58 -0.97 -2.14 11.65
N TRP A 59 -1.06 -0.93 11.10
CA TRP A 59 0.09 -0.04 10.99
C TRP A 59 0.75 0.23 12.36
N GLU A 60 -0.03 0.34 13.42
CA GLU A 60 0.46 0.50 14.79
C GLU A 60 1.19 -0.74 15.30
N GLU A 61 0.74 -1.94 14.91
CA GLU A 61 1.41 -3.20 15.26
C GLU A 61 2.75 -3.33 14.54
N LEU A 62 2.81 -3.03 13.24
CA LEU A 62 4.06 -3.01 12.48
C LEU A 62 5.05 -2.01 13.07
N ARG A 63 4.58 -0.79 13.39
CA ARG A 63 5.39 0.22 14.07
C ARG A 63 5.91 -0.27 15.42
N ARG A 64 5.06 -0.96 16.20
CA ARG A 64 5.43 -1.52 17.50
C ARG A 64 6.49 -2.60 17.36
N ILE A 65 6.33 -3.52 16.39
CA ILE A 65 7.32 -4.55 16.08
C ILE A 65 8.66 -3.90 15.72
N TYR A 66 8.65 -2.91 14.84
CA TYR A 66 9.87 -2.17 14.49
C TYR A 66 10.52 -1.50 15.71
N ILE A 67 9.75 -0.87 16.61
CA ILE A 67 10.33 -0.18 17.79
C ILE A 67 10.88 -1.17 18.82
N GLN A 68 10.17 -2.27 19.07
CA GLN A 68 10.45 -3.20 20.18
C GLN A 68 11.42 -4.32 19.80
N SER A 69 11.48 -4.72 18.53
CA SER A 69 12.31 -5.83 18.09
C SER A 69 13.78 -5.41 17.98
N SER A 70 14.64 -6.10 18.73
CA SER A 70 16.09 -5.95 18.67
C SER A 70 16.71 -6.46 17.36
N ALA A 71 15.98 -7.25 16.57
CA ALA A 71 16.44 -7.76 15.29
C ALA A 71 15.96 -6.90 14.12
N VAL A 72 14.67 -6.50 14.12
CA VAL A 72 14.07 -5.74 13.01
C VAL A 72 14.59 -4.32 12.98
N ARG A 73 14.68 -3.65 14.15
CA ARG A 73 15.10 -2.24 14.20
C ARG A 73 16.48 -2.01 13.59
N PRO A 74 17.54 -2.75 13.99
CA PRO A 74 18.86 -2.52 13.41
C PRO A 74 18.95 -2.91 11.93
N ALA A 75 18.18 -3.91 11.49
CA ALA A 75 18.14 -4.29 10.07
C ALA A 75 17.57 -3.16 9.22
N VAL A 76 16.40 -2.63 9.59
CA VAL A 76 15.78 -1.48 8.90
C VAL A 76 16.67 -0.24 8.98
N ASP A 77 17.13 0.14 10.18
CA ASP A 77 17.97 1.33 10.36
C ASP A 77 19.30 1.21 9.60
N SER A 78 19.88 0.01 9.48
CA SER A 78 21.11 -0.20 8.69
C SER A 78 20.88 0.06 7.20
N ILE A 79 19.81 -0.50 6.62
CA ILE A 79 19.46 -0.29 5.22
C ILE A 79 19.18 1.19 4.97
N VAL A 80 18.32 1.81 5.79
CA VAL A 80 17.98 3.23 5.69
C VAL A 80 19.24 4.09 5.73
N ARG A 81 20.15 3.83 6.68
CA ARG A 81 21.38 4.59 6.84
C ARG A 81 22.31 4.43 5.63
N GLN A 82 22.48 3.22 5.11
CA GLN A 82 23.34 2.98 3.95
C GLN A 82 22.81 3.69 2.71
N VAL A 83 21.51 3.56 2.41
CA VAL A 83 20.92 4.16 1.22
C VAL A 83 20.87 5.69 1.33
N SER A 84 20.44 6.24 2.47
CA SER A 84 20.30 7.70 2.64
C SER A 84 21.62 8.47 2.67
N LEU A 85 22.71 7.83 3.11
CA LEU A 85 24.06 8.44 3.13
C LEU A 85 24.85 8.21 1.85
N THR A 86 24.33 7.40 0.91
CA THR A 86 25.01 7.17 -0.36
C THR A 86 25.06 8.48 -1.15
N PRO A 87 26.25 8.92 -1.61
CA PRO A 87 26.36 10.13 -2.41
C PRO A 87 25.62 9.92 -3.73
N TRP A 88 24.84 10.92 -4.13
CA TRP A 88 24.10 10.95 -5.38
C TRP A 88 24.64 12.09 -6.25
N VAL A 89 24.44 11.97 -7.56
CA VAL A 89 24.83 12.97 -8.57
C VAL A 89 23.65 13.15 -9.51
N VAL A 90 23.32 14.40 -9.84
CA VAL A 90 22.26 14.68 -10.83
C VAL A 90 22.84 14.59 -12.23
N VAL A 91 22.34 13.63 -13.01
CA VAL A 91 22.70 13.47 -14.41
C VAL A 91 21.64 14.16 -15.27
N GLY A 92 22.08 14.99 -16.21
CA GLY A 92 21.23 15.69 -17.17
C GLY A 92 22.07 16.16 -18.35
N GLU A 93 21.47 16.81 -19.36
CA GLU A 93 22.22 17.43 -20.46
C GLU A 93 22.57 18.89 -20.14
N ASP A 94 21.62 19.64 -19.60
CA ASP A 94 21.76 21.06 -19.25
C ASP A 94 22.42 21.25 -17.88
N GLU A 95 23.62 21.79 -17.85
CA GLU A 95 24.39 22.04 -16.62
C GLU A 95 23.66 22.97 -15.65
N LYS A 96 22.99 24.02 -16.15
CA LYS A 96 22.30 24.99 -15.28
C LYS A 96 21.14 24.37 -14.52
N LYS A 97 20.40 23.47 -15.17
CA LYS A 97 19.30 22.73 -14.54
C LYS A 97 19.81 21.72 -13.52
N ARG A 98 20.97 21.11 -13.75
CA ARG A 98 21.60 20.21 -12.76
C ARG A 98 21.93 20.97 -11.49
N ASP A 99 22.61 22.12 -11.61
CA ASP A 99 22.95 22.97 -10.47
C ASP A 99 21.70 23.43 -9.69
N GLU A 100 20.62 23.76 -10.39
CA GLU A 100 19.35 24.14 -9.78
C GLU A 100 18.75 22.98 -8.96
N VAL A 101 18.72 21.77 -9.53
CA VAL A 101 18.21 20.57 -8.87
C VAL A 101 19.10 20.16 -7.68
N GLU A 102 20.42 20.25 -7.83
CA GLU A 102 21.36 19.96 -6.74
C GLU A 102 21.18 20.95 -5.57
N ARG A 103 21.04 22.24 -5.87
CA ARG A 103 20.75 23.25 -4.84
C ARG A 103 19.41 23.00 -4.16
N PHE A 104 18.40 22.59 -4.91
CA PHE A 104 17.09 22.23 -4.37
C PHE A 104 17.20 21.07 -3.36
N PHE A 105 17.85 19.96 -3.71
CA PHE A 105 17.98 18.82 -2.80
C PHE A 105 18.92 19.06 -1.61
N ASN A 106 19.81 20.05 -1.67
CA ASN A 106 20.58 20.46 -0.50
C ASN A 106 19.72 21.16 0.57
N ASN A 107 18.64 21.84 0.18
CA ASN A 107 17.68 22.46 1.08
C ASN A 107 16.24 22.36 0.54
N PRO A 108 15.65 21.16 0.55
CA PRO A 108 14.36 20.86 -0.06
C PRO A 108 13.15 21.55 0.59
N ASN A 109 13.26 22.06 1.82
CA ASN A 109 12.13 22.63 2.53
C ASN A 109 12.53 23.69 3.57
N ARG A 110 11.52 24.35 4.16
CA ARG A 110 11.73 25.39 5.18
C ARG A 110 12.19 24.85 6.54
N ASN A 111 12.01 23.55 6.78
CA ASN A 111 12.48 22.90 8.00
C ASN A 111 14.01 22.73 8.00
N LYS A 112 14.70 23.11 6.92
CA LYS A 112 16.16 22.98 6.73
C LYS A 112 16.63 21.53 6.79
N GLU A 113 15.76 20.61 6.39
CA GLU A 113 16.10 19.21 6.28
C GLU A 113 16.93 18.99 5.02
N ARG A 114 17.93 18.12 5.10
CA ARG A 114 18.68 17.67 3.91
C ARG A 114 17.88 16.61 3.16
N PHE A 115 18.13 16.45 1.85
CA PHE A 115 17.48 15.36 1.10
C PHE A 115 17.74 13.97 1.69
N SER A 116 18.93 13.73 2.25
CA SER A 116 19.25 12.46 2.94
C SER A 116 18.31 12.19 4.13
N GLU A 117 17.93 13.23 4.88
CA GLU A 117 17.04 13.10 6.04
C GLU A 117 15.60 12.83 5.59
N LEU A 118 15.14 13.52 4.55
CA LEU A 118 13.84 13.28 3.93
C LEU A 118 13.77 11.86 3.37
N LEU A 119 14.79 11.44 2.63
CA LEU A 119 14.89 10.09 2.07
C LEU A 119 14.91 9.03 3.18
N ALA A 120 15.63 9.26 4.27
CA ALA A 120 15.66 8.33 5.40
C ALA A 120 14.28 8.13 6.05
N LYS A 121 13.47 9.19 6.15
CA LYS A 121 12.08 9.09 6.64
C LYS A 121 11.22 8.25 5.71
N VAL A 122 11.27 8.54 4.41
CA VAL A 122 10.47 7.86 3.40
C VAL A 122 10.86 6.38 3.29
N LEU A 123 12.16 6.05 3.25
CA LEU A 123 12.64 4.67 3.21
C LEU A 123 12.23 3.88 4.46
N LYS A 124 12.22 4.53 5.62
CA LYS A 124 11.77 3.90 6.86
C LYS A 124 10.29 3.52 6.77
N ASP A 125 9.45 4.42 6.28
CA ASP A 125 8.01 4.15 6.11
C ASP A 125 7.77 3.05 5.07
N ILE A 126 8.53 3.03 3.96
CA ILE A 126 8.49 1.95 2.96
C ILE A 126 8.87 0.60 3.61
N LEU A 127 9.94 0.53 4.38
CA LEU A 127 10.40 -0.74 4.96
C LEU A 127 9.52 -1.26 6.11
N ILE A 128 8.76 -0.38 6.77
CA ILE A 128 7.88 -0.77 7.89
C ILE A 128 6.46 -1.03 7.40
N TYR A 129 5.93 -0.19 6.52
CA TYR A 129 4.50 -0.18 6.13
C TYR A 129 4.27 -0.51 4.66
N ASP A 130 5.32 -0.69 3.87
CA ASP A 130 5.22 -0.78 2.42
C ASP A 130 4.58 0.46 1.75
N ALA A 131 4.71 1.61 2.41
CA ALA A 131 4.12 2.86 1.96
C ALA A 131 5.05 4.04 2.30
N GLY A 132 5.62 4.67 1.28
CA GLY A 132 6.39 5.90 1.38
C GLY A 132 5.73 7.04 0.64
N ALA A 133 5.79 8.25 1.19
CA ALA A 133 5.16 9.40 0.56
C ALA A 133 5.99 10.68 0.66
N ILE A 134 6.07 11.40 -0.46
CA ILE A 134 6.70 12.71 -0.57
C ILE A 134 5.69 13.70 -1.17
N GLU A 135 5.33 14.72 -0.42
CA GLU A 135 4.51 15.83 -0.90
C GLU A 135 5.36 16.81 -1.69
N LYS A 136 4.82 17.26 -2.82
CA LYS A 136 5.33 18.32 -3.68
C LYS A 136 4.53 19.59 -3.43
N VAL A 137 5.17 20.61 -2.87
CA VAL A 137 4.57 21.93 -2.69
C VAL A 137 4.99 22.83 -3.83
N LYS A 138 4.02 23.37 -4.55
CA LYS A 138 4.23 24.24 -5.70
C LYS A 138 3.91 25.69 -5.37
N SER A 139 4.55 26.63 -6.05
CA SER A 139 4.13 28.03 -6.04
C SER A 139 2.94 28.27 -6.97
N LEU A 140 2.35 29.46 -6.90
CA LEU A 140 1.20 29.87 -7.72
C LEU A 140 1.45 29.78 -9.24
N ASP A 141 2.71 29.85 -9.67
CA ASP A 141 3.17 29.66 -11.04
C ASP A 141 3.41 28.18 -11.42
N GLY A 142 3.03 27.24 -10.55
CA GLY A 142 3.13 25.80 -10.78
C GLY A 142 4.54 25.21 -10.60
N LYS A 143 5.53 26.02 -10.23
CA LYS A 143 6.91 25.53 -10.02
C LYS A 143 7.05 24.83 -8.67
N LEU A 144 7.83 23.75 -8.63
CA LEU A 144 8.15 23.06 -7.38
C LEU A 144 8.97 24.00 -6.48
N ARG A 145 8.51 24.15 -5.24
CA ARG A 145 9.16 25.00 -4.24
C ARG A 145 9.76 24.20 -3.10
N GLU A 146 9.01 23.21 -2.62
CA GLU A 146 9.39 22.45 -1.44
C GLU A 146 8.94 21.00 -1.58
N ILE A 147 9.63 20.10 -0.88
CA ILE A 147 9.18 18.72 -0.68
C ILE A 147 9.19 18.33 0.79
N TYR A 148 8.20 17.53 1.19
CA TYR A 148 8.05 17.05 2.57
C TYR A 148 7.83 15.54 2.58
N ALA A 149 8.53 14.83 3.47
CA ALA A 149 8.17 13.46 3.79
C ALA A 149 6.81 13.45 4.51
N ARG A 150 5.90 12.58 4.06
CA ARG A 150 4.59 12.35 4.69
C ARG A 150 4.51 10.91 5.18
N ASP A 151 3.75 10.70 6.25
CA ASP A 151 3.51 9.38 6.82
C ASP A 151 2.69 8.52 5.85
N GLY A 152 3.37 7.57 5.20
CA GLY A 152 2.76 6.71 4.19
C GLY A 152 1.63 5.82 4.74
N SER A 153 1.64 5.50 6.04
CA SER A 153 0.59 4.63 6.63
C SER A 153 -0.78 5.31 6.71
N THR A 154 -0.81 6.64 6.58
CA THR A 154 -2.03 7.45 6.66
C THR A 154 -2.61 7.83 5.31
N ILE A 155 -1.89 7.51 4.22
CA ILE A 155 -2.23 7.91 2.86
C ILE A 155 -2.92 6.76 2.15
N LYS A 156 -3.98 7.10 1.42
CA LYS A 156 -4.78 6.18 0.64
C LYS A 156 -4.85 6.65 -0.82
N PRO A 157 -4.25 5.95 -1.80
CA PRO A 157 -4.49 6.21 -3.22
C PRO A 157 -5.96 5.96 -3.54
N ILE A 158 -6.53 6.90 -4.27
CA ILE A 158 -7.88 6.84 -4.79
C ILE A 158 -7.76 6.43 -6.25
N SER A 159 -8.27 5.25 -6.60
CA SER A 159 -8.32 4.77 -7.98
C SER A 159 -9.75 4.72 -8.49
N ASP A 160 -9.93 4.85 -9.80
CA ASP A 160 -11.23 4.62 -10.44
C ASP A 160 -11.52 3.13 -10.67
N GLU A 161 -12.68 2.83 -11.25
CA GLU A 161 -13.14 1.46 -11.56
C GLU A 161 -12.19 0.68 -12.50
N TYR A 162 -11.31 1.39 -13.21
CA TYR A 162 -10.31 0.81 -14.12
C TYR A 162 -8.93 0.71 -13.47
N GLY A 163 -8.79 1.09 -12.19
CA GLY A 163 -7.53 1.10 -11.47
C GLY A 163 -6.64 2.32 -11.76
N LEU A 164 -7.13 3.34 -12.48
CA LEU A 164 -6.36 4.55 -12.74
C LEU A 164 -6.35 5.46 -11.51
N LEU A 165 -5.16 5.90 -11.11
CA LEU A 165 -4.95 6.79 -9.99
C LEU A 165 -5.60 8.16 -10.25
N ARG A 166 -6.49 8.58 -9.35
CA ARG A 166 -7.18 9.88 -9.37
C ARG A 166 -6.63 10.87 -8.36
N GLY A 167 -5.97 10.39 -7.32
CA GLY A 167 -5.34 11.23 -6.29
C GLY A 167 -5.07 10.43 -5.04
N TYR A 168 -4.85 11.13 -3.94
CA TYR A 168 -4.58 10.53 -2.64
C TYR A 168 -5.40 11.21 -1.55
N GLU A 169 -5.81 10.45 -0.55
CA GLU A 169 -6.45 10.94 0.66
C GLU A 169 -5.56 10.67 1.86
N GLN A 170 -5.35 11.67 2.71
CA GLN A 170 -4.67 11.53 3.99
C GLN A 170 -5.57 11.95 5.13
N GLU A 171 -5.64 11.11 6.16
CA GLU A 171 -6.28 11.47 7.43
C GLU A 171 -5.24 12.08 8.38
N VAL A 172 -5.37 13.37 8.67
CA VAL A 172 -4.46 14.11 9.55
C VAL A 172 -5.19 14.53 10.82
N TYR A 173 -4.53 14.38 11.97
CA TYR A 173 -5.02 14.88 13.25
C TYR A 173 -4.46 16.29 13.50
N ILE A 174 -5.32 17.31 13.45
CA ILE A 174 -4.95 18.69 13.77
C ILE A 174 -5.79 19.12 14.98
N GLN A 175 -5.11 19.43 16.10
CA GLN A 175 -5.76 19.89 17.34
C GLN A 175 -6.90 18.97 17.81
N ALA A 176 -6.65 17.65 17.83
CA ALA A 176 -7.61 16.59 18.16
C ALA A 176 -8.82 16.44 17.21
N ALA A 177 -8.92 17.23 16.14
CA ALA A 177 -9.89 17.03 15.07
C ALA A 177 -9.27 16.23 13.92
N ARG A 178 -10.01 15.22 13.44
CA ARG A 178 -9.67 14.49 12.20
C ARG A 178 -10.01 15.36 11.00
N ARG A 179 -9.03 15.60 10.13
CA ARG A 179 -9.23 16.27 8.84
C ARG A 179 -8.77 15.37 7.71
N LYS A 180 -9.52 15.41 6.62
CA LYS A 180 -9.15 14.75 5.37
C LYS A 180 -8.46 15.76 4.48
N VAL A 181 -7.26 15.43 4.03
CA VAL A 181 -6.50 16.19 3.04
C VAL A 181 -6.53 15.37 1.76
N ILE A 182 -6.92 16.01 0.66
CA ILE A 182 -6.95 15.37 -0.66
C ILE A 182 -5.79 15.97 -1.46
N PHE A 183 -4.99 15.10 -2.06
CA PHE A 183 -3.89 15.46 -2.94
C PHE A 183 -4.21 15.04 -4.37
N GLU A 184 -3.87 15.90 -5.31
CA GLU A 184 -3.86 15.52 -6.72
C GLU A 184 -2.72 14.52 -7.02
N PRO A 185 -2.81 13.72 -8.10
CA PRO A 185 -1.75 12.78 -8.47
C PRO A 185 -0.37 13.44 -8.64
N ASP A 186 -0.33 14.71 -9.04
CA ASP A 186 0.91 15.47 -9.22
C ASP A 186 1.35 16.27 -7.99
N GLU A 187 0.66 16.13 -6.85
CA GLU A 187 1.05 16.74 -5.56
C GLU A 187 1.76 15.75 -4.65
N LEU A 188 1.67 14.45 -4.91
CA LEU A 188 2.27 13.41 -4.07
C LEU A 188 3.07 12.42 -4.92
N ILE A 189 4.26 12.07 -4.45
CA ILE A 189 5.01 10.91 -4.92
C ILE A 189 4.76 9.80 -3.91
N TYR A 190 4.01 8.78 -4.31
CA TYR A 190 3.76 7.59 -3.50
C TYR A 190 4.63 6.43 -3.97
N LEU A 191 5.23 5.73 -3.03
CA LEU A 191 6.16 4.63 -3.27
C LEU A 191 5.68 3.40 -2.50
N SER A 192 5.63 2.27 -3.20
CA SER A 192 5.37 0.94 -2.63
C SER A 192 6.48 0.00 -3.11
N LEU A 193 6.98 -0.82 -2.19
CA LEU A 193 8.03 -1.81 -2.40
C LEU A 193 7.48 -3.08 -3.06
N TYR A 194 6.27 -3.54 -2.69
CA TYR A 194 5.68 -4.78 -3.23
C TYR A 194 4.33 -4.58 -3.93
N PRO A 195 4.24 -3.76 -5.00
CA PRO A 195 2.97 -3.47 -5.65
C PRO A 195 2.24 -4.73 -6.10
N SER A 196 0.94 -4.81 -5.78
CA SER A 196 0.08 -5.93 -6.14
C SER A 196 -0.80 -5.63 -7.36
N SER A 197 -1.27 -6.66 -8.06
CA SER A 197 -2.29 -6.51 -9.12
C SER A 197 -3.71 -6.31 -8.57
N GLU A 198 -3.91 -6.54 -7.27
CA GLU A 198 -5.22 -6.45 -6.61
C GLU A 198 -5.59 -5.01 -6.26
N GLY A 199 -4.63 -4.09 -6.26
CA GLY A 199 -4.89 -2.67 -6.04
C GLY A 199 -3.62 -1.82 -6.06
N PRO A 200 -3.75 -0.49 -5.88
CA PRO A 200 -2.63 0.47 -5.87
C PRO A 200 -1.69 0.35 -4.65
N TRP A 201 -1.77 -0.77 -3.92
CA TRP A 201 -1.09 -1.04 -2.66
C TRP A 201 -0.06 -2.16 -2.83
N GLY A 202 0.92 -2.18 -1.94
CA GLY A 202 1.81 -3.34 -1.75
C GLY A 202 1.40 -4.22 -0.58
#